data_AF-A0A7J6EVS0-F1
#
_entry.id   AF-A0A7J6EVS0-F1
#
_cell.length_a   1.000
_cell.length_b   1.000
_cell.length_c   1.000
_cell.angle_alpha   90.00
_cell.angle_beta   90.00
_cell.angle_gamma   90.00
#
_symmetry.space_group_name_H-M   'P 1'
#
loop_
_entity.id
_entity.type
_entity.pdbx_description
1 polymer ?
#
loop_
_entity_poly.entity_id
_entity_poly.type
_entity_poly.pdbx_seq_one_letter_code
_entity_poly.pdbx_strand_id
1 'polypeptide(L)'
;MRNYGRLISAMASLMVVMLTMMMCYGAEVASAQLSNAQCHEERRIGLNACKAVLVGRPPSAACCQRVRVTHVQCVCQVITPKLAAYIDLKRAIPLIQGCGRRVPRHFKCGSITTP
;
A
#
# COMPACT_ATOMS: atom_id res chain seq x y z
N MET A 1 19.20 -6.36 -53.69
CA MET A 1 18.97 -5.16 -52.85
C MET A 1 17.49 -4.82 -52.65
N ARG A 2 16.62 -4.94 -53.68
CA ARG A 2 15.18 -4.63 -53.61
C ARG A 2 14.36 -5.53 -52.64
N ASN A 3 14.76 -6.80 -52.48
CA ASN A 3 14.16 -7.72 -51.50
C ASN A 3 14.57 -7.43 -50.05
N TYR A 4 15.79 -6.93 -49.82
CA TYR A 4 16.27 -6.54 -48.48
C TYR A 4 15.52 -5.29 -47.96
N GLY A 5 15.23 -4.32 -48.83
CA GLY A 5 14.43 -3.13 -48.47
C GLY A 5 12.98 -3.46 -48.09
N ARG A 6 12.36 -4.45 -48.76
CA ARG A 6 11.04 -4.98 -48.39
C ARG A 6 11.06 -5.74 -47.07
N LEU A 7 12.11 -6.53 -46.82
CA LEU A 7 12.29 -7.26 -45.55
C LEU A 7 12.55 -6.29 -44.38
N ILE A 8 13.38 -5.26 -44.55
CA ILE A 8 13.63 -4.25 -43.51
C ILE A 8 12.36 -3.45 -43.19
N SER A 9 11.60 -3.07 -44.22
CA SER A 9 10.31 -2.36 -44.05
C SER A 9 9.25 -3.23 -43.35
N ALA A 10 9.19 -4.52 -43.67
CA ALA A 10 8.30 -5.49 -43.01
C ALA A 10 8.69 -5.72 -41.53
N MET A 11 9.98 -5.81 -41.23
CA MET A 11 10.47 -5.95 -39.85
C MET A 11 10.21 -4.69 -39.04
N ALA A 12 10.40 -3.50 -39.63
CA ALA A 12 10.11 -2.22 -38.98
C ALA A 12 8.61 -2.06 -38.69
N SER A 13 7.74 -2.45 -39.63
CA SER A 13 6.28 -2.40 -39.43
C SER A 13 5.80 -3.42 -38.40
N LEU A 14 6.37 -4.63 -38.34
CA LEU A 14 6.10 -5.59 -37.27
C LEU A 14 6.52 -5.06 -35.88
N MET A 15 7.68 -4.41 -35.78
CA MET A 15 8.16 -3.79 -34.54
C MET A 15 7.23 -2.66 -34.07
N VAL A 16 6.76 -1.80 -34.98
CA VAL A 16 5.80 -0.72 -34.65
C VAL A 16 4.46 -1.28 -34.18
N VAL A 17 3.94 -2.33 -34.84
CA VAL A 17 2.69 -2.99 -34.43
C VAL A 17 2.82 -3.59 -33.02
N MET A 18 3.91 -4.29 -32.72
CA MET A 18 4.17 -4.85 -31.40
C MET A 18 4.24 -3.76 -30.31
N LEU A 19 4.92 -2.64 -30.58
CA LEU A 19 5.01 -1.51 -29.65
C LEU A 19 3.66 -0.84 -29.41
N THR A 20 2.84 -0.67 -30.45
CA THR A 20 1.48 -0.11 -30.31
C THR A 20 0.55 -1.04 -29.55
N MET A 21 0.61 -2.36 -29.77
CA MET A 21 -0.16 -3.32 -28.96
C MET A 21 0.23 -3.23 -27.48
N MET A 22 1.53 -3.14 -27.17
CA MET A 22 2.04 -3.01 -25.79
C MET A 22 1.53 -1.76 -25.06
N MET A 23 1.27 -0.67 -25.78
CA MET A 23 0.69 0.57 -25.24
C MET A 23 -0.85 0.56 -25.20
N CYS A 24 -1.49 -0.35 -25.95
CA CYS A 24 -2.95 -0.55 -25.96
C CYS A 24 -3.43 -1.56 -24.91
N TYR A 25 -2.54 -2.46 -24.44
CA TYR A 25 -2.78 -3.14 -23.17
C TYR A 25 -2.60 -2.09 -22.08
N GLY A 26 -3.73 -1.56 -21.58
CA GLY A 26 -3.71 -0.72 -20.40
C GLY A 26 -2.80 -1.37 -19.36
N ALA A 27 -1.80 -0.64 -18.91
CA ALA A 27 -1.04 -1.04 -17.75
C ALA A 27 -2.02 -1.01 -16.57
N GLU A 28 -2.77 -2.09 -16.39
CA GLU A 28 -3.33 -2.46 -15.12
C GLU A 28 -2.12 -2.56 -14.22
N VAL A 29 -1.86 -1.47 -13.49
CA VAL A 29 -0.85 -1.44 -12.45
C VAL A 29 -1.31 -2.53 -11.51
N ALA A 30 -0.74 -3.73 -11.67
CA ALA A 30 -1.00 -4.84 -10.80
C ALA A 30 -0.50 -4.39 -9.43
N SER A 31 -1.39 -3.78 -8.65
CA SER A 31 -1.24 -3.73 -7.21
C SER A 31 -0.96 -5.18 -6.86
N ALA A 32 0.24 -5.49 -6.38
CA ALA A 32 0.52 -6.80 -5.84
C ALA A 32 -0.60 -7.06 -4.83
N GLN A 33 -1.59 -7.86 -5.21
CA GLN A 33 -2.81 -8.01 -4.43
C GLN A 33 -2.38 -8.82 -3.22
N LEU A 34 -2.11 -8.13 -2.11
CA LEU A 34 -1.85 -8.76 -0.83
C LEU A 34 -2.97 -9.76 -0.57
N SER A 35 -2.60 -11.02 -0.34
CA SER A 35 -3.60 -12.04 -0.02
C SER A 35 -4.31 -11.66 1.28
N ASN A 36 -5.61 -11.96 1.36
CA ASN A 36 -6.38 -11.83 2.60
C ASN A 36 -5.68 -12.52 3.79
N ALA A 37 -4.95 -13.62 3.55
CA ALA A 37 -4.17 -14.31 4.56
C ALA A 37 -2.95 -13.49 5.04
N GLN A 38 -2.25 -12.80 4.13
CA GLN A 38 -1.13 -11.92 4.49
C GLN A 38 -1.61 -10.75 5.34
N CYS A 39 -2.70 -10.10 4.93
CA CYS A 39 -3.30 -9.04 5.73
C CYS A 39 -3.82 -9.54 7.09
N HIS A 40 -4.35 -10.76 7.16
CA HIS A 40 -4.76 -11.34 8.43
C HIS A 40 -3.59 -11.43 9.42
N GLU A 41 -2.45 -11.95 8.97
CA GLU A 41 -1.29 -12.10 9.84
C GLU A 41 -0.64 -10.76 10.21
N GLU A 42 -0.52 -9.83 9.26
CA GLU A 42 -0.02 -8.49 9.55
C GLU A 42 -0.85 -7.77 10.62
N ARG A 43 -2.18 -7.90 10.52
CA ARG A 43 -3.11 -7.30 11.49
C ARG A 43 -2.97 -7.97 12.86
N ARG A 44 -2.90 -9.30 12.90
CA ARG A 44 -2.74 -10.06 14.15
C ARG A 44 -1.49 -9.62 14.89
N ILE A 45 -0.35 -9.59 14.21
CA ILE A 45 0.93 -9.23 14.83
C ILE A 45 0.97 -7.72 15.17
N GLY A 46 0.49 -6.87 14.26
CA GLY A 46 0.47 -5.42 14.45
C GLY A 46 -0.39 -4.97 15.63
N LEU A 47 -1.62 -5.47 15.72
CA LEU A 47 -2.55 -5.11 16.81
C LEU A 47 -2.01 -5.57 18.17
N ASN A 48 -1.47 -6.79 18.24
CA ASN A 48 -0.89 -7.31 19.48
C ASN A 48 0.32 -6.48 19.93
N ALA A 49 1.19 -6.09 19.00
CA ALA A 49 2.37 -5.29 19.32
C ALA A 49 2.03 -3.83 19.67
N CYS A 50 1.01 -3.25 19.02
CA CYS A 50 0.72 -1.81 19.08
C CYS A 50 -0.49 -1.41 19.92
N LYS A 51 -1.09 -2.33 20.70
CA LYS A 51 -2.26 -2.04 21.56
C LYS A 51 -2.08 -0.80 22.44
N ALA A 52 -0.86 -0.58 22.96
CA ALA A 52 -0.51 0.59 23.77
C ALA A 52 -0.67 1.92 23.00
N VAL A 53 -0.34 1.94 21.71
CA VAL A 53 -0.41 3.14 20.86
C VAL A 53 -1.85 3.59 20.64
N LEU A 54 -2.79 2.64 20.55
CA LEU A 54 -4.22 2.94 20.36
C LEU A 54 -4.79 3.81 21.49
N VAL A 55 -4.29 3.62 22.71
CA VAL A 55 -4.67 4.39 23.90
C VAL A 55 -3.69 5.53 24.21
N GLY A 56 -2.81 5.87 23.27
CA GLY A 56 -1.88 7.01 23.39
C GLY A 56 -0.65 6.75 24.26
N ARG A 57 -0.26 5.49 24.50
CA ARG A 57 0.98 5.15 25.21
C ARG A 57 2.14 4.91 24.23
N PRO A 58 3.40 5.09 24.66
CA PRO A 58 4.57 4.92 23.79
C PRO A 58 4.64 3.54 23.12
N PRO A 59 5.09 3.47 21.86
CA PRO A 59 5.25 2.20 21.14
C PRO A 59 6.43 1.39 21.69
N SER A 60 6.30 0.06 21.69
CA SER A 60 7.44 -0.84 21.87
C SER A 60 8.30 -0.90 20.60
N ALA A 61 9.54 -1.39 20.72
CA ALA A 61 10.40 -1.63 19.56
C ALA A 61 9.74 -2.56 18.52
N ALA A 62 9.07 -3.62 18.98
CA ALA A 62 8.31 -4.54 18.13
C ALA A 62 7.14 -3.83 17.42
N CYS A 63 6.43 -2.92 18.11
CA CYS A 63 5.40 -2.11 17.47
C CYS A 63 5.99 -1.21 16.38
N CYS A 64 7.08 -0.49 16.65
CA CYS A 64 7.69 0.37 15.63
C CYS A 64 8.18 -0.42 14.41
N GLN A 65 8.69 -1.63 14.60
CA GLN A 65 9.04 -2.50 13.47
C GLN A 65 7.81 -2.78 12.61
N ARG A 66 6.67 -3.14 13.22
CA ARG A 66 5.42 -3.39 12.49
C ARG A 66 4.87 -2.14 11.82
N VAL A 67 4.89 -0.99 12.49
CA VAL A 67 4.49 0.31 11.92
C VAL A 67 5.26 0.65 10.62
N ARG A 68 6.52 0.23 10.51
CA ARG A 68 7.36 0.48 9.32
C ARG A 68 7.03 -0.46 8.15
N VAL A 69 6.76 -1.73 8.44
CA VAL A 69 6.67 -2.79 7.41
C VAL A 69 5.24 -3.22 7.07
N THR A 70 4.26 -2.93 7.93
CA THR A 70 2.87 -3.32 7.71
C THR A 70 2.24 -2.48 6.62
N HIS A 71 1.49 -3.15 5.74
CA HIS A 71 0.81 -2.50 4.63
C HIS A 71 -0.44 -1.75 5.12
N VAL A 72 -0.55 -0.49 4.73
CA VAL A 72 -1.67 0.38 5.12
C VAL A 72 -3.02 -0.19 4.67
N GLN A 73 -3.05 -0.82 3.49
CA GLN A 73 -4.26 -1.48 2.97
C GLN A 73 -4.78 -2.55 3.93
N CYS A 74 -3.91 -3.33 4.57
CA CYS A 74 -4.31 -4.36 5.54
C CYS A 74 -4.87 -3.74 6.82
N VAL A 75 -4.31 -2.63 7.29
CA VAL A 75 -4.76 -1.95 8.52
C VAL A 75 -6.10 -1.26 8.30
N CYS A 76 -6.25 -0.51 7.21
CA CYS A 76 -7.47 0.28 6.97
C CYS A 76 -8.73 -0.57 6.85
N GLN A 77 -8.63 -1.82 6.40
CA GLN A 77 -9.76 -2.75 6.32
C GLN A 77 -10.37 -3.09 7.68
N VAL A 78 -9.59 -3.05 8.77
CA VAL A 78 -10.07 -3.41 10.12
C VAL A 78 -10.43 -2.19 10.98
N ILE A 79 -10.15 -0.97 10.50
CA ILE A 79 -10.60 0.25 11.16
C ILE A 79 -12.11 0.43 10.91
N THR A 80 -12.89 -0.28 11.71
CA THR A 80 -14.35 -0.15 11.78
C THR A 80 -14.74 1.04 12.66
N PRO A 81 -15.99 1.53 12.61
CA PRO A 81 -16.44 2.63 13.47
C PRO A 81 -16.32 2.29 14.96
N LYS A 82 -16.60 1.03 15.32
CA LYS A 82 -16.45 0.53 16.69
C LYS A 82 -15.01 0.62 17.15
N LEU A 83 -14.04 0.22 16.31
CA LEU A 83 -12.63 0.32 16.66
C LEU A 83 -12.15 1.78 16.71
N ALA A 84 -12.58 2.59 15.75
CA ALA A 84 -12.24 4.01 15.67
C ALA A 84 -12.60 4.78 16.95
N ALA A 85 -13.70 4.42 17.61
CA ALA A 85 -14.13 5.03 18.88
C ALA A 85 -13.11 4.85 20.03
N TYR A 86 -12.22 3.85 19.95
CA TYR A 86 -11.18 3.61 20.96
C TYR A 86 -9.82 4.22 20.62
N ILE A 87 -9.68 4.83 19.45
CA ILE A 87 -8.39 5.34 18.95
C ILE A 87 -8.33 6.86 19.16
N ASP A 88 -7.42 7.30 20.02
CA ASP A 88 -7.07 8.72 20.12
C ASP A 88 -6.11 9.08 18.98
N LEU A 89 -6.65 9.55 17.85
CA LEU A 89 -5.85 9.92 16.68
C LEU A 89 -4.84 11.04 16.97
N LYS A 90 -5.17 11.99 17.85
CA LYS A 90 -4.28 13.11 18.18
C LYS A 90 -3.03 12.62 18.91
N ARG A 91 -3.16 11.56 19.71
CA ARG A 91 -2.03 10.92 20.40
C ARG A 91 -1.36 9.84 19.57
N ALA A 92 -2.12 9.04 18.82
CA ALA A 92 -1.58 7.92 18.06
C ALA A 92 -0.72 8.36 16.88
N ILE A 93 -1.11 9.42 16.16
CA ILE A 93 -0.38 9.92 14.98
C ILE A 93 1.08 10.29 15.30
N PRO A 94 1.38 11.15 16.30
CA PRO A 94 2.76 11.50 16.59
C PRO A 94 3.59 10.29 17.06
N LEU A 95 2.99 9.31 17.73
CA LEU A 95 3.66 8.07 18.12
C LEU A 95 4.04 7.21 16.90
N ILE A 96 3.12 7.07 15.93
CA ILE A 96 3.37 6.36 14.67
C ILE A 96 4.43 7.08 13.84
N GLN A 97 4.37 8.41 13.79
CA GLN A 97 5.39 9.24 13.13
C GLN A 97 6.75 9.12 13.81
N GLY A 98 6.79 9.05 15.15
CA GLY A 98 8.01 8.80 15.92
C GLY A 98 8.66 7.45 15.63
N CYS A 99 7.87 6.43 15.24
CA CYS A 99 8.42 5.18 14.72
C CYS A 99 9.03 5.32 13.31
N GLY A 100 8.89 6.45 12.62
CA GLY A 100 9.43 6.69 11.27
C GLY A 100 8.42 6.45 10.13
N ARG A 101 7.13 6.27 10.45
CA ARG A 101 6.07 6.11 9.43
C ARG A 101 5.42 7.45 9.15
N ARG A 102 5.48 7.90 7.89
CA ARG A 102 4.75 9.09 7.46
C ARG A 102 3.25 8.82 7.44
N VAL A 103 2.49 9.71 8.08
CA VAL A 103 1.03 9.71 8.07
C VAL A 103 0.57 10.91 7.25
N PRO A 104 -0.01 10.71 6.06
CA PRO A 104 -0.51 11.82 5.25
C PRO A 104 -1.68 12.52 5.94
N ARG A 105 -1.85 13.82 5.69
CA ARG A 105 -3.01 14.59 6.16
C ARG A 105 -4.26 14.27 5.34
N HIS A 106 -5.42 14.37 5.98
CA HIS A 106 -6.73 14.12 5.35
C HIS A 106 -6.85 12.77 4.63
N PHE A 107 -6.10 11.78 5.12
CA PHE A 107 -6.07 10.44 4.56
C PHE A 107 -7.17 9.59 5.19
N LYS A 108 -8.02 9.00 4.34
CA LYS A 108 -9.09 8.10 4.79
C LYS A 108 -8.57 6.67 4.93
N CYS A 109 -8.79 6.08 6.09
CA CYS A 109 -8.38 4.72 6.42
C CYS A 109 -9.52 3.99 7.13
N GLY A 110 -10.32 3.25 6.37
CA GLY A 110 -11.56 2.67 6.91
C GLY A 110 -12.51 3.77 7.40
N SER A 111 -12.88 3.72 8.68
CA SER A 111 -13.77 4.69 9.32
C SER A 111 -13.09 5.93 9.92
N ILE A 112 -11.75 6.03 9.89
CA ILE A 112 -11.04 7.24 10.35
C ILE A 112 -10.54 8.08 9.18
N THR A 113 -10.39 9.37 9.45
CA THR A 113 -9.68 10.31 8.57
C THR A 113 -8.63 11.03 9.41
N THR A 114 -7.39 11.09 8.93
CA THR A 114 -6.34 11.85 9.61
C THR A 114 -6.64 13.34 9.54
N PRO A 115 -6.36 14.11 10.61
CA PRO A 115 -6.51 15.56 10.61
C PRO A 115 -5.51 16.26 9.68
#